data_AF-R7ZTD9-F1
#
_entry.id   AF-R7ZTD9-F1
#
_cell.length_a   1.000
_cell.length_b   1.000
_cell.length_c   1.000
_cell.angle_alpha   90.00
_cell.angle_beta   90.00
_cell.angle_gamma   90.00
#
_symmetry.space_group_name_H-M   'P 1'
#
loop_
_entity.id
_entity.type
_entity.pdbx_description
1 polymer ?
#
loop_
_entity_poly.entity_id
_entity_poly.type
_entity_poly.pdbx_seq_one_letter_code
_entity_poly.pdbx_strand_id
1 'polypeptide(L)' 'MHYIHENPVRAGIVEKPEDYMCSSARNYAGLEGLIEVDYW' A
#
# COMPACT_ATOMS: atom_id res chain seq x y z
N MET A 1 -14.42 10.92 -2.16
CA MET A 1 -13.08 10.75 -1.56
C MET A 1 -12.43 9.61 -2.30
N HIS A 2 -11.40 9.86 -3.12
CA HIS A 2 -10.67 8.77 -3.78
C HIS A 2 -9.67 8.21 -2.77
N TYR A 3 -9.76 6.91 -2.50
CA TYR A 3 -8.91 6.23 -1.53
C TYR A 3 -7.45 6.28 -1.98
N ILE A 4 -6.54 6.69 -1.09
CA ILE A 4 -5.14 7.04 -1.44
C ILE A 4 -4.33 5.85 -1.97
N HIS A 5 -4.68 4.62 -1.57
CA HIS A 5 -3.99 3.40 -2.01
C HIS A 5 -4.12 3.12 -3.52
N GLU A 6 -5.10 3.74 -4.20
CA GLU A 6 -5.27 3.63 -5.66
C GLU A 6 -4.33 4.53 -6.47
N ASN A 7 -3.62 5.48 -5.82
CA ASN A 7 -2.71 6.39 -6.51
C ASN A 7 -1.65 5.67 -7.37
N PRO A 8 -0.91 4.67 -6.86
CA PRO A 8 0.10 3.96 -7.67
C PRO A 8 -0.52 3.13 -8.80
N VAL A 9 -1.77 2.66 -8.66
CA VAL A 9 -2.52 1.96 -9.72
C VAL A 9 -2.93 2.95 -10.82
N ARG A 10 -3.53 4.08 -10.45
CA ARG A 10 -3.94 5.15 -11.39
C ARG A 10 -2.74 5.75 -12.13
N ALA A 11 -1.57 5.76 -11.51
CA ALA A 11 -0.31 6.17 -12.13
C ALA A 11 0.30 5.10 -13.05
N GLY A 12 -0.24 3.88 -13.07
CA GLY A 12 0.26 2.76 -13.88
C GLY A 12 1.59 2.18 -13.37
N ILE A 13 1.92 2.38 -12.10
CA ILE A 13 3.18 1.89 -11.49
C ILE A 13 3.04 0.43 -11.08
N VAL A 14 1.86 0.03 -10.61
CA VAL A 14 1.52 -1.32 -10.15
C VAL A 14 0.10 -1.68 -10.59
N GLU A 15 -0.21 -2.98 -10.64
CA GLU A 15 -1.55 -3.47 -10.99
C GLU A 15 -2.52 -3.47 -9.80
N LYS A 16 -2.00 -3.64 -8.57
CA LYS A 16 -2.80 -3.63 -7.33
C LYS A 16 -2.23 -2.67 -6.28
N PRO A 17 -3.07 -2.07 -5.42
CA PRO A 17 -2.63 -1.15 -4.38
C PRO A 17 -1.55 -1.71 -3.44
N GLU A 18 -1.67 -2.98 -3.05
CA GLU A 18 -0.75 -3.68 -2.14
C GLU A 18 0.58 -4.09 -2.79
N ASP A 19 0.69 -4.02 -4.12
CA ASP A 19 1.96 -4.30 -4.80
C ASP A 19 2.94 -3.13 -4.67
N TYR A 20 2.47 -1.93 -4.31
CA TYR A 20 3.34 -0.78 -4.11
C TYR A 20 4.07 -0.87 -2.76
N MET A 21 5.38 -1.11 -2.82
CA MET A 21 6.23 -1.37 -1.65
C MET A 21 6.14 -0.26 -0.58
N CYS A 22 6.03 1.00 -0.99
CA CYS A 22 5.94 2.16 -0.10
C CYS A 22 4.48 2.51 0.26
N SER A 23 3.58 1.53 0.32
CA SER A 23 2.16 1.72 0.63
C SER A 23 1.75 0.93 1.88
N SER A 24 0.95 1.56 2.74
CA SER A 24 0.30 0.86 3.85
C SER A 24 -0.81 -0.10 3.40
N ALA A 25 -1.24 -0.06 2.12
CA ALA A 25 -2.16 -1.03 1.53
C ALA A 25 -1.71 -2.48 1.78
N ARG A 26 -0.39 -2.69 1.83
CA ARG A 26 0.24 -3.96 2.20
C ARG A 26 -0.20 -4.45 3.57
N ASN A 27 -0.13 -3.60 4.59
CA ASN A 27 -0.52 -3.96 5.95
C ASN A 27 -2.01 -4.31 6.03
N TYR A 28 -2.89 -3.57 5.34
CA TYR A 28 -4.33 -3.88 5.27
C TYR A 28 -4.61 -5.21 4.56
N ALA A 29 -3.78 -5.59 3.60
CA ALA A 29 -3.83 -6.87 2.90
C ALA A 29 -3.17 -8.02 3.70
N GLY A 30 -2.68 -7.76 4.92
CA GLY A 30 -1.95 -8.74 5.73
C GLY A 30 -0.55 -9.07 5.21
N LEU A 31 -0.02 -8.24 4.30
CA LEU A 31 1.35 -8.35 3.80
C LEU A 31 2.31 -7.53 4.66
N GLU A 32 3.56 -7.97 4.70
CA GLU A 32 4.64 -7.24 5.36
C GLU A 32 4.92 -5.91 4.63
N GLY A 33 5.00 -4.84 5.42
CA GLY A 33 5.35 -3.50 4.96
C GLY A 33 6.88 -3.34 4.87
N LEU A 34 7.34 -2.28 4.21
CA LEU A 34 8.77 -1.99 4.12
C LEU A 34 9.39 -1.62 5.49
N ILE A 35 8.58 -1.10 6.39
CA ILE A 35 8.98 -0.67 7.73
C ILE A 35 8.02 -1.31 8.72
N GLU A 36 8.57 -1.85 9.81
CA GLU A 36 7.80 -2.40 10.92
C GLU A 36 6.94 -1.32 11.59
N VAL A 37 5.73 -1.73 11.99
CA VAL A 37 4.80 -0.85 12.69
C VAL A 37 4.73 -1.28 14.14
N ASP A 38 5.32 -0.45 15.00
CA ASP A 38 5.24 -0.63 16.45
C ASP A 38 3.91 -0.04 16.99
N TYR A 39 3.21 -0.83 17.79
CA TYR A 39 2.01 -0.43 18.51
C TYR A 39 2.37 -0.28 20.00
N TRP A 40 2.59 0.97 20.43
CA TRP A 40 2.92 1.33 21.81
C TRP A 40 1.68 1.44 22.69
#